data_AF-A0A501X8P5-F1
#
_entry.id   AF-A0A501X8P5-F1
#
_cell.length_a   1.000
_cell.length_b   1.000
_cell.length_c   1.000
_cell.angle_alpha   90.00
_cell.angle_beta   90.00
_cell.angle_gamma   90.00
#
_symmetry.space_group_name_H-M   'P 1'
#
loop_
_entity.id
_entity.type
_entity.pdbx_description
1 polymer ?
#
loop_
_entity_poly.entity_id
_entity_poly.type
_entity_poly.pdbx_seq_one_letter_code
_entity_poly.pdbx_strand_id
1 'polypeptide(L)'
;MKKWLKNTISITTPIALLTLPLVAASCDWSVSPNSKPQKLQASQLSAIRNDIVFDLKPNKGYNEAIQVLNKLKSKYNAYSYNFADKQVEYNSSRIAQDKEFQDYFKLSLPSIPNSHFIWYVFNVDEETQQVSFDYRIYCNDFGNETGDSYVEVTLER
;
A
#
# COMPACT_ATOMS: atom_id res chain seq x y z
N MET A 1 -67.30 21.28 -26.72
CA MET A 1 -66.98 22.47 -25.89
C MET A 1 -65.76 22.17 -25.04
N LYS A 2 -65.02 23.24 -24.73
CA LYS A 2 -63.74 23.38 -24.01
C LYS A 2 -63.56 22.38 -22.82
N LYS A 3 -62.47 21.61 -22.76
CA LYS A 3 -61.12 21.94 -22.21
C LYS A 3 -61.10 22.03 -20.67
N TRP A 4 -60.45 21.08 -19.98
CA TRP A 4 -59.27 21.29 -19.11
C TRP A 4 -58.92 20.05 -18.26
N LEU A 5 -57.83 19.38 -18.64
CA LEU A 5 -57.06 18.49 -17.77
C LEU A 5 -56.19 19.36 -16.85
N LYS A 6 -56.31 19.19 -15.53
CA LYS A 6 -55.35 19.76 -14.58
C LYS A 6 -54.20 18.76 -14.41
N ASN A 7 -53.09 19.06 -15.07
CA ASN A 7 -51.81 18.40 -14.82
C ASN A 7 -51.31 18.78 -13.42
N THR A 8 -51.25 17.81 -12.52
CA THR A 8 -50.51 17.94 -11.26
C THR A 8 -49.04 17.64 -11.57
N ILE A 9 -48.22 18.69 -11.57
CA ILE A 9 -46.76 18.57 -11.67
C ILE A 9 -46.26 18.16 -10.29
N SER A 10 -45.93 16.88 -10.10
CA SER A 10 -45.13 16.45 -8.95
C SER A 10 -43.70 16.96 -9.15
N ILE A 11 -43.35 17.94 -8.33
CA ILE A 11 -41.99 18.48 -8.20
C ILE A 11 -41.13 17.35 -7.62
N THR A 12 -40.33 16.71 -8.45
CA THR A 12 -39.23 15.85 -8.01
C THR A 12 -38.19 16.74 -7.36
N THR A 13 -38.10 16.70 -6.04
CA THR A 13 -37.03 17.32 -5.26
C THR A 13 -35.70 16.69 -5.71
N PRO A 14 -34.73 17.46 -6.24
CA PRO A 14 -33.40 16.93 -6.42
C PRO A 14 -32.81 16.69 -5.03
N ILE A 15 -32.56 15.42 -4.71
CA ILE A 15 -31.67 15.06 -3.60
C ILE A 15 -30.31 15.64 -3.98
N ALA A 16 -29.96 16.75 -3.36
CA ALA A 16 -28.62 17.29 -3.39
C ALA A 16 -27.70 16.21 -2.79
N LEU A 17 -27.07 15.42 -3.67
CA LEU A 17 -25.88 14.66 -3.32
C LEU A 17 -24.89 15.69 -2.78
N LEU A 18 -24.73 15.68 -1.46
CA LEU A 18 -23.60 16.31 -0.79
C LEU A 18 -22.35 15.66 -1.37
N THR A 19 -21.80 16.28 -2.42
CA THR A 19 -20.42 16.09 -2.81
C THR A 19 -19.60 16.60 -1.65
N LEU A 20 -19.29 15.72 -0.70
CA LEU A 20 -18.19 15.94 0.21
C LEU A 20 -17.00 16.26 -0.69
N PRO A 21 -16.36 17.44 -0.53
CA PRO A 21 -15.08 17.64 -1.17
C PRO A 21 -14.20 16.54 -0.60
N LEU A 22 -13.83 15.57 -1.44
CA LEU A 22 -12.58 14.84 -1.29
C LEU A 22 -11.55 15.95 -1.22
N VAL A 23 -11.20 16.34 0.00
CA VAL A 23 -10.07 17.21 0.27
C VAL A 23 -8.91 16.41 -0.27
N ALA A 24 -8.56 16.69 -1.53
CA ALA A 24 -7.25 16.38 -2.04
C ALA A 24 -6.32 17.11 -1.09
N ALA A 25 -5.84 16.40 -0.08
CA ALA A 25 -4.73 16.82 0.73
C ALA A 25 -3.58 16.97 -0.26
N SER A 26 -3.42 18.18 -0.78
CA SER A 26 -2.26 18.57 -1.56
C SER A 26 -1.08 18.34 -0.63
N CYS A 27 -0.35 17.26 -0.91
CA CYS A 27 0.91 16.91 -0.30
C CYS A 27 1.91 18.05 -0.59
N ASP A 28 1.86 19.12 0.21
CA ASP A 28 2.84 20.18 0.13
C ASP A 28 4.11 19.69 0.83
N TRP A 29 4.97 19.04 0.06
CA TRP A 29 6.19 18.39 0.51
C TRP A 29 7.38 19.35 0.57
N SER A 30 7.14 20.62 0.88
CA SER A 30 8.20 21.58 1.13
C SER A 30 8.69 21.48 2.58
N VAL A 31 9.33 20.35 2.92
CA VAL A 31 10.00 20.20 4.21
C VAL A 31 11.36 20.88 4.11
N SER A 32 11.51 22.02 4.80
CA SER A 32 12.78 22.74 4.93
C SER A 32 13.88 21.77 5.41
N PRO A 33 15.09 21.77 4.84
CA PRO A 33 16.15 20.82 5.19
C PRO A 33 16.59 20.86 6.66
N ASN A 34 16.14 21.86 7.44
CA ASN A 34 16.42 22.01 8.87
C ASN A 34 15.23 21.71 9.80
N SER A 35 14.08 21.29 9.29
CA SER A 35 12.96 20.94 10.16
C SER A 35 13.19 19.56 10.77
N LYS A 36 13.06 19.48 12.10
CA LYS A 36 13.04 18.20 12.81
C LYS A 36 11.98 17.29 12.17
N PRO A 37 12.26 15.99 12.03
CA PRO A 37 11.28 15.01 11.59
C PRO A 37 9.99 15.15 12.36
N GLN A 38 8.86 14.98 11.68
CA GLN A 38 7.54 14.98 12.29
C GLN A 38 6.90 13.62 12.08
N LYS A 39 6.24 13.11 13.13
CA LYS A 39 5.42 11.90 13.02
C LYS A 39 4.34 12.08 11.98
N LEU A 40 4.09 11.05 11.20
CA LEU A 40 2.98 11.01 10.26
C LEU A 40 1.64 11.00 11.03
N GLN A 41 0.70 11.82 10.55
CA GLN A 41 -0.68 11.81 11.02
C GLN A 41 -1.43 10.57 10.48
N ALA A 42 -2.50 10.17 11.16
CA ALA A 42 -3.32 9.02 10.76
C ALA A 42 -3.86 9.13 9.31
N SER A 43 -4.20 10.34 8.86
CA SER A 43 -4.61 10.60 7.48
C SER A 43 -3.50 10.35 6.47
N GLN A 44 -2.25 10.72 6.80
CA GLN A 44 -1.07 10.47 5.96
C GLN A 44 -0.75 8.98 5.91
N LEU A 45 -0.81 8.28 7.05
CA LEU A 45 -0.65 6.82 7.12
C LEU A 45 -1.71 6.09 6.28
N SER A 46 -2.96 6.55 6.34
CA SER A 46 -4.04 5.99 5.53
C SER A 46 -3.87 6.28 4.04
N ALA A 47 -3.36 7.46 3.66
CA ALA A 47 -3.07 7.77 2.26
C ALA A 47 -1.95 6.88 1.72
N ILE A 48 -0.85 6.74 2.48
CA ILE A 48 0.26 5.84 2.13
C ILE A 48 -0.25 4.41 1.95
N ARG A 49 -1.12 3.93 2.86
CA ARG A 49 -1.75 2.61 2.74
C ARG A 49 -2.47 2.43 1.42
N ASN A 50 -3.33 3.39 1.06
CA ASN A 50 -4.20 3.28 -0.11
C ASN A 50 -3.44 3.36 -1.43
N ASP A 51 -2.25 3.96 -1.43
CA ASP A 51 -1.42 4.13 -2.62
C ASP A 51 -0.41 3.00 -2.83
N ILE A 52 -0.29 2.05 -1.89
CA ILE A 52 0.52 0.85 -2.08
C ILE A 52 -0.21 -0.09 -3.05
N VAL A 53 0.50 -0.52 -4.08
CA VAL A 53 0.00 -1.50 -5.05
C VAL A 53 0.91 -2.73 -5.02
N PHE A 54 0.32 -3.89 -4.75
CA PHE A 54 0.99 -5.18 -4.88
C PHE A 54 0.05 -6.14 -5.61
N ASP A 55 0.30 -6.32 -6.90
CA ASP A 55 -0.57 -7.11 -7.78
C ASP A 55 0.23 -8.17 -8.54
N LEU A 56 -0.45 -9.25 -8.92
CA LEU A 56 0.03 -10.13 -9.97
C LEU A 56 -0.10 -9.41 -11.34
N LYS A 57 0.95 -9.48 -12.16
CA LYS A 57 0.88 -8.90 -13.51
C LYS A 57 -0.13 -9.64 -14.39
N PRO A 58 -0.76 -8.94 -15.36
CA PRO A 58 -1.66 -9.58 -16.31
C PRO A 58 -0.99 -10.76 -17.02
N ASN A 59 -1.73 -11.85 -17.23
CA ASN A 59 -1.29 -13.06 -17.92
C ASN A 59 -0.22 -13.89 -17.20
N LYS A 60 -0.01 -13.67 -15.90
CA LYS A 60 0.81 -14.54 -15.06
C LYS A 60 -0.08 -15.50 -14.28
N GLY A 61 0.36 -16.75 -14.19
CA GLY A 61 -0.31 -17.76 -13.38
C GLY A 61 0.06 -17.58 -11.91
N TYR A 62 -0.95 -17.65 -11.05
CA TYR A 62 -0.82 -17.45 -9.60
C TYR A 62 0.11 -18.49 -8.96
N ASN A 63 0.01 -19.76 -9.38
CA ASN A 63 0.84 -20.84 -8.85
C ASN A 63 2.31 -20.68 -9.21
N GLU A 64 2.60 -20.26 -10.45
CA GLU A 64 3.96 -19.95 -10.90
C GLU A 64 4.52 -18.75 -10.13
N ALA A 65 3.69 -17.75 -9.84
CA ALA A 65 4.07 -16.60 -9.03
C ALA A 65 4.50 -17.02 -7.61
N ILE A 66 3.77 -17.93 -6.97
CA ILE A 66 4.14 -18.52 -5.67
C ILE A 66 5.50 -19.21 -5.75
N GLN A 67 5.72 -20.04 -6.78
CA GLN A 67 6.98 -20.75 -6.95
C GLN A 67 8.16 -19.79 -7.13
N VAL A 68 7.97 -18.72 -7.92
CA VAL A 68 8.96 -17.64 -8.07
C VAL A 68 9.23 -16.99 -6.73
N LEU A 69 8.19 -16.64 -5.97
CA LEU A 69 8.37 -15.98 -4.69
C LEU A 69 9.12 -16.87 -3.67
N ASN A 70 8.77 -18.15 -3.56
CA ASN A 70 9.45 -19.11 -2.69
C ASN A 70 10.91 -19.35 -3.11
N LYS A 71 11.17 -19.42 -4.42
CA LYS A 71 12.53 -19.50 -4.98
C LYS A 71 13.34 -18.26 -4.60
N LEU A 72 12.78 -17.06 -4.75
CA LEU A 72 13.47 -15.81 -4.45
C LEU A 72 13.70 -15.63 -2.94
N LYS A 73 12.73 -16.02 -2.10
CA LYS A 73 12.91 -16.07 -0.63
C LYS A 73 14.07 -16.98 -0.24
N SER A 74 14.21 -18.12 -0.91
CA SER A 74 15.34 -19.04 -0.71
C SER A 74 16.66 -18.44 -1.21
N LYS A 75 16.66 -17.84 -2.41
CA LYS A 75 17.84 -17.21 -3.05
C LYS A 75 18.43 -16.09 -2.21
N TYR A 76 17.58 -15.23 -1.66
CA TYR A 76 17.99 -14.09 -0.85
C TYR A 76 18.04 -14.42 0.66
N ASN A 77 17.82 -15.69 1.02
CA ASN A 77 17.97 -16.34 2.32
C ASN A 77 17.57 -15.51 3.56
N ALA A 78 16.47 -15.90 4.20
CA ALA A 78 15.79 -15.26 5.32
C ALA A 78 16.56 -15.14 6.66
N TYR A 79 17.85 -15.47 6.73
CA TYR A 79 18.67 -15.41 7.95
C TYR A 79 19.73 -14.30 7.89
N SER A 80 19.31 -13.05 8.09
CA SER A 80 20.19 -12.00 8.62
C SER A 80 19.70 -11.56 10.00
N TYR A 81 19.68 -12.51 10.94
CA TYR A 81 19.45 -12.20 12.35
C TYR A 81 20.77 -11.79 13.00
N ASN A 82 21.21 -10.55 12.81
CA ASN A 82 22.25 -9.96 13.63
C ASN A 82 21.61 -9.21 14.80
N PHE A 83 21.55 -9.86 15.96
CA PHE A 83 21.03 -9.29 17.22
C PHE A 83 21.87 -8.13 17.79
N ALA A 84 23.02 -7.80 17.19
CA ALA A 84 23.95 -6.80 17.72
C ALA A 84 23.81 -5.41 17.08
N ASP A 85 23.41 -5.31 15.82
CA ASP A 85 23.31 -4.04 15.09
C ASP A 85 21.94 -3.93 14.44
N LYS A 86 21.19 -2.90 14.80
CA LYS A 86 19.78 -2.62 14.47
C LYS A 86 19.53 -2.33 12.97
N GLN A 87 20.02 -3.15 12.05
CA GLN A 87 19.73 -3.06 10.62
C GLN A 87 19.35 -4.44 10.07
N VAL A 88 18.08 -4.81 10.27
CA VAL A 88 17.43 -5.90 9.54
C VAL A 88 17.11 -5.38 8.14
N GLU A 89 18.12 -5.35 7.29
CA GLU A 89 18.04 -4.76 5.97
C GLU A 89 18.05 -5.82 4.86
N TYR A 90 16.94 -5.85 4.12
CA TYR A 90 16.88 -5.89 2.65
C TYR A 90 16.76 -7.19 1.85
N ASN A 91 16.20 -8.27 2.40
CA ASN A 91 15.83 -9.38 1.52
C ASN A 91 14.62 -9.03 0.63
N SER A 92 13.59 -8.40 1.17
CA SER A 92 12.40 -8.01 0.39
C SER A 92 12.70 -6.97 -0.68
N SER A 93 13.54 -5.97 -0.39
CA SER A 93 13.95 -4.98 -1.40
C SER A 93 14.76 -5.63 -2.53
N ARG A 94 15.64 -6.59 -2.20
CA ARG A 94 16.37 -7.37 -3.21
C ARG A 94 15.44 -8.27 -4.03
N ILE A 95 14.45 -8.89 -3.38
CA ILE A 95 13.39 -9.65 -4.06
C ILE A 95 12.64 -8.73 -5.03
N ALA A 96 12.18 -7.56 -4.60
CA ALA A 96 11.43 -6.61 -5.44
C ALA A 96 12.23 -6.06 -6.64
N GLN A 97 13.56 -6.00 -6.51
CA GLN A 97 14.48 -5.59 -7.58
C GLN A 97 14.89 -6.76 -8.49
N ASP A 98 14.61 -8.01 -8.12
CA ASP A 98 14.95 -9.17 -8.95
C ASP A 98 14.08 -9.18 -10.21
N LYS A 99 14.70 -9.46 -11.36
CA LYS A 99 14.02 -9.53 -12.64
C LYS A 99 12.90 -10.57 -12.65
N GLU A 100 13.10 -11.74 -12.05
CA GLU A 100 12.07 -12.78 -11.97
C GLU A 100 10.86 -12.30 -11.16
N PHE A 101 11.09 -11.56 -10.08
CA PHE A 101 9.99 -10.93 -9.35
C PHE A 101 9.26 -9.92 -10.22
N GLN A 102 10.00 -9.00 -10.85
CA GLN A 102 9.43 -7.97 -11.69
C GLN A 102 8.71 -8.53 -12.92
N ASP A 103 9.05 -9.73 -13.40
CA ASP A 103 8.32 -10.38 -14.48
C ASP A 103 6.93 -10.82 -14.03
N TYR A 104 6.74 -11.17 -12.75
CA TYR A 104 5.49 -11.70 -12.21
C TYR A 104 4.64 -10.68 -11.46
N PHE A 105 5.26 -9.79 -10.70
CA PHE A 105 4.57 -8.90 -9.77
C PHE A 105 4.71 -7.44 -10.17
N LYS A 106 3.68 -6.65 -9.86
CA LYS A 106 3.71 -5.20 -9.87
C LYS A 106 3.73 -4.75 -8.41
N LEU A 107 4.84 -4.17 -7.99
CA LEU A 107 4.94 -3.45 -6.72
C LEU A 107 5.12 -1.96 -7.01
N SER A 108 4.23 -1.13 -6.48
CA SER A 108 4.36 0.31 -6.47
C SER A 108 4.25 0.79 -5.04
N LEU A 109 5.28 1.48 -4.56
CA LEU A 109 5.27 2.14 -3.26
C LEU A 109 5.07 3.63 -3.48
N PRO A 110 4.21 4.30 -2.71
CA PRO A 110 4.10 5.74 -2.77
C PRO A 110 5.41 6.36 -2.30
N SER A 111 5.65 7.58 -2.75
CA SER A 111 6.71 8.36 -2.12
C SER A 111 6.28 8.66 -0.67
N ILE A 112 7.25 8.87 0.22
CA ILE A 112 7.04 9.30 1.61
C ILE A 112 8.03 10.42 1.99
N PRO A 113 7.78 11.18 3.07
CA PRO A 113 8.71 12.23 3.50
C PRO A 113 10.10 11.68 3.86
N ASN A 114 11.16 12.42 3.55
CA ASN A 114 12.57 11.99 3.57
C ASN A 114 13.08 11.37 4.89
N SER A 115 12.43 11.61 6.02
CA SER A 115 12.79 11.00 7.32
C SER A 115 12.12 9.65 7.57
N HIS A 116 11.31 9.16 6.63
CA HIS A 116 10.54 7.92 6.75
C HIS A 116 10.96 6.91 5.67
N PHE A 117 10.80 5.63 5.99
CA PHE A 117 10.95 4.54 5.03
C PHE A 117 9.84 3.50 5.20
N ILE A 118 9.45 2.88 4.08
CA ILE A 118 8.53 1.73 4.07
C ILE A 118 9.38 0.46 4.13
N TRP A 119 9.25 -0.26 5.23
CA TRP A 119 9.75 -1.62 5.36
C TRP A 119 8.66 -2.60 4.95
N TYR A 120 8.99 -3.63 4.18
CA TYR A 120 8.01 -4.61 3.73
C TYR A 120 8.57 -6.02 3.60
N VAL A 121 7.67 -7.02 3.61
CA VAL A 121 7.97 -8.45 3.48
C VAL A 121 6.91 -9.12 2.62
N PHE A 122 7.34 -10.11 1.84
CA PHE A 122 6.45 -10.99 1.09
C PHE A 122 6.32 -12.34 1.79
N ASN A 123 5.09 -12.76 2.03
CA ASN A 123 4.76 -14.01 2.68
C ASN A 123 3.96 -14.91 1.74
N VAL A 124 4.19 -16.21 1.90
CA VAL A 124 3.45 -17.25 1.22
C VAL A 124 3.01 -18.18 2.34
N ASP A 125 1.72 -18.26 2.57
CA ASP A 125 1.14 -19.22 3.48
C ASP A 125 1.13 -20.59 2.80
N GLU A 126 1.85 -21.56 3.36
CA GLU A 126 2.07 -22.86 2.73
C GLU A 126 0.78 -23.70 2.69
N GLU A 127 -0.17 -23.49 3.61
CA GLU A 127 -1.39 -24.27 3.71
C GLU A 127 -2.47 -23.73 2.75
N THR A 128 -2.69 -22.42 2.78
CA THR A 128 -3.72 -21.73 2.00
C THR A 128 -3.24 -21.32 0.60
N GLN A 129 -1.92 -21.38 0.37
CA GLN A 129 -1.26 -20.87 -0.82
C GLN A 129 -1.60 -19.39 -1.05
N GLN A 130 -1.80 -18.62 0.01
CA GLN A 130 -2.05 -17.18 -0.08
C GLN A 130 -0.73 -16.44 -0.09
N VAL A 131 -0.60 -15.48 -1.02
CA VAL A 131 0.53 -14.55 -1.04
C VAL A 131 0.09 -13.25 -0.38
N SER A 132 0.84 -12.83 0.64
CA SER A 132 0.64 -11.56 1.31
C SER A 132 1.86 -10.65 1.21
N PHE A 133 1.58 -9.36 1.17
CA PHE A 133 2.55 -8.28 1.32
C PHE A 133 2.26 -7.53 2.61
N ASP A 134 3.25 -7.52 3.49
CA ASP A 134 3.17 -6.86 4.78
C ASP A 134 4.10 -5.67 4.76
N TYR A 135 3.65 -4.53 5.27
CA TYR A 135 4.52 -3.36 5.38
C TYR A 135 4.39 -2.63 6.72
N ARG A 136 5.40 -1.82 7.02
CA ARG A 136 5.50 -0.91 8.15
C ARG A 136 6.13 0.39 7.71
N ILE A 137 5.70 1.51 8.29
CA ILE A 137 6.33 2.81 8.06
C ILE A 137 7.19 3.13 9.28
N TYR A 138 8.45 3.43 9.05
CA TYR A 138 9.43 3.70 10.09
C TYR A 138 10.05 5.08 9.91
N CYS A 139 10.35 5.76 11.01
CA CYS A 139 11.16 6.98 11.06
C CYS A 139 12.38 6.77 11.96
N ASN A 140 13.56 7.24 11.55
CA ASN A 140 14.78 7.10 12.35
C ASN A 140 14.68 7.74 13.74
N ASP A 141 13.96 8.85 13.85
CA ASP A 141 13.83 9.62 15.09
C ASP A 141 12.68 9.14 15.99
N PHE A 142 11.68 8.44 15.43
CA PHE A 142 10.48 8.04 16.17
C PHE A 142 10.21 6.53 16.21
N GLY A 143 10.96 5.73 15.46
CA GLY A 143 10.76 4.28 15.35
C GLY A 143 9.61 3.91 14.41
N ASN A 144 8.90 2.82 14.73
CA ASN A 144 7.72 2.37 13.96
C ASN A 144 6.55 3.37 14.15
N GLU A 145 6.10 3.98 13.05
CA GLU A 145 5.04 5.00 13.05
C GLU A 145 3.67 4.48 12.67
N THR A 146 3.59 3.31 12.03
CA THR A 146 2.32 2.65 11.70
C THR A 146 1.56 2.16 12.95
N GLY A 147 2.13 2.27 14.15
CA GLY A 147 1.70 1.46 15.30
C GLY A 147 1.83 -0.03 14.95
N ASP A 148 1.26 -0.94 15.74
CA ASP A 148 1.18 -2.37 15.39
C ASP A 148 0.26 -2.66 14.19
N SER A 149 -0.05 -1.66 13.37
CA SER A 149 -0.90 -1.76 12.18
C SER A 149 -0.12 -2.38 11.02
N TYR A 150 0.06 -3.69 11.14
CA TYR A 150 0.20 -4.57 10.01
C TYR A 150 -0.96 -4.34 9.03
N VAL A 151 -0.62 -4.12 7.77
CA VAL A 151 -1.59 -4.14 6.69
C VAL A 151 -1.16 -5.22 5.73
N GLU A 152 -1.99 -6.25 5.65
CA GLU A 152 -1.89 -7.32 4.68
C GLU A 152 -2.48 -6.85 3.35
N VAL A 153 -1.74 -7.01 2.27
CA VAL A 153 -2.28 -6.99 0.91
C VAL A 153 -2.20 -8.41 0.38
N THR A 154 -3.35 -9.05 0.22
CA THR A 154 -3.45 -10.42 -0.30
C THR A 154 -3.60 -10.39 -1.81
N LEU A 155 -2.84 -11.22 -2.53
CA LEU A 155 -3.07 -11.43 -3.96
C LEU A 155 -4.30 -12.33 -4.15
N GLU A 156 -5.30 -11.81 -4.84
CA GLU A 156 -6.48 -12.59 -5.23
C GLU A 156 -6.16 -13.52 -6.40
N ARG A 157 -6.80 -14.71 -6.41
CA ARG A 157 -6.58 -15.79 -7.39
C ARG A 157 -7.22 -15.51 -8.75
#